data_AF-K2CKA0-F1
#
_entry.id   AF-K2CKA0-F1
#
_cell.length_a   1.000
_cell.length_b   1.000
_cell.length_c   1.000
_cell.angle_alpha   90.00
_cell.angle_beta   90.00
_cell.angle_gamma   90.00
#
_symmetry.space_group_name_H-M   'P 1'
#
loop_
_entity.id
_entity.type
_entity.pdbx_description
1 polymer ?
#
loop_
_entity_poly.entity_id
_entity_poly.type
_entity_poly.pdbx_seq_one_letter_code
_entity_poly.pdbx_strand_id
1 'polypeptide(L)'
;MPKKFLEKGLQILLKRQTNILSAAFVIMGTVVIAQLLGLVRQRLLVAIFGASNILGVYLASSRLPDFLFQLIIAGALSSAFIPVFSEYLGKDKKEDACRMGSSLLVMGLIIFSFVSLLLFIFAPFFSKLMAPGFSLDQISLMASLMRIIILGELFFIIAT
;
A
#
# COMPACT_ATOMS: atom_id res chain seq x y z
N MET A 1 -32.89 -9.71 -3.67
CA MET A 1 -32.12 -10.86 -3.14
C MET A 1 -30.61 -10.63 -2.87
N PRO A 2 -29.85 -9.68 -3.46
CA PRO A 2 -28.41 -9.57 -3.19
C PRO A 2 -28.02 -8.97 -1.81
N LYS A 3 -28.93 -8.20 -1.18
CA LYS A 3 -28.66 -7.52 0.11
C LYS A 3 -28.37 -8.49 1.27
N LYS A 4 -29.09 -9.63 1.36
CA LYS A 4 -28.91 -10.61 2.45
C LYS A 4 -27.58 -11.37 2.39
N PHE A 5 -26.99 -11.51 1.20
CA PHE A 5 -25.68 -12.16 1.02
C PHE A 5 -24.54 -11.23 1.44
N LEU A 6 -24.65 -9.95 1.07
CA LEU A 6 -23.74 -8.89 1.51
C LEU A 6 -23.79 -8.70 3.03
N GLU A 7 -24.97 -8.67 3.64
CA GLU A 7 -25.12 -8.54 5.10
C GLU A 7 -24.51 -9.73 5.86
N LYS A 8 -24.71 -10.97 5.37
CA LYS A 8 -24.08 -12.16 5.97
C LYS A 8 -22.56 -12.16 5.83
N GLY A 9 -22.04 -11.75 4.67
CA GLY A 9 -20.60 -11.61 4.45
C GLY A 9 -19.97 -10.54 5.36
N LEU A 10 -20.63 -9.39 5.48
CA LEU A 10 -20.25 -8.32 6.41
C LEU A 10 -20.32 -8.78 7.86
N GLN A 11 -21.33 -9.53 8.28
CA GLN A 11 -21.41 -10.07 9.63
C GLN A 11 -20.31 -11.06 9.95
N ILE A 12 -19.85 -11.89 9.00
CA ILE A 12 -18.72 -12.80 9.21
C ILE A 12 -17.40 -12.02 9.35
N LEU A 13 -17.23 -10.93 8.60
CA LEU A 13 -16.08 -10.05 8.70
C LEU A 13 -16.08 -9.20 9.99
N LEU A 14 -17.25 -8.73 10.43
CA LEU A 14 -17.41 -7.81 11.56
C LEU A 14 -17.58 -8.51 12.92
N LYS A 15 -17.86 -9.82 12.95
CA LYS A 15 -17.97 -10.57 14.21
C LYS A 15 -16.58 -10.79 14.81
N ARG A 16 -16.41 -10.43 16.09
CA ARG A 16 -15.17 -10.65 16.86
C ARG A 16 -14.75 -12.11 16.77
N GLN A 17 -13.63 -12.37 16.10
CA GLN A 17 -13.08 -13.71 15.93
C GLN A 17 -12.45 -14.14 17.25
N THR A 18 -12.99 -15.19 17.87
CA THR A 18 -12.53 -15.70 19.18
C THR A 18 -11.42 -16.73 19.05
N ASN A 19 -11.24 -17.33 17.87
CA ASN A 19 -10.21 -18.32 17.59
C ASN A 19 -9.21 -17.80 16.56
N ILE A 20 -7.91 -18.05 16.81
CA ILE A 20 -6.79 -17.68 15.93
C ILE A 20 -7.01 -18.23 14.51
N LEU A 21 -7.48 -19.48 14.40
CA LEU A 21 -7.77 -20.13 13.12
C LEU A 21 -8.81 -19.35 12.29
N SER A 22 -9.85 -18.84 12.94
CA SER A 22 -10.93 -18.11 12.27
C SER A 22 -10.47 -16.72 11.81
N ALA A 23 -9.68 -16.03 12.64
CA ALA A 23 -9.04 -14.76 12.27
C ALA A 23 -8.07 -14.94 11.10
N ALA A 24 -7.22 -15.97 11.14
CA ALA A 24 -6.28 -16.29 10.06
C ALA A 24 -7.01 -16.61 8.75
N PHE A 25 -8.12 -17.35 8.81
CA PHE A 25 -8.93 -17.67 7.63
C PHE A 25 -9.55 -16.42 6.99
N VAL A 26 -10.07 -15.49 7.80
CA VAL A 26 -10.61 -14.21 7.31
C VAL A 26 -9.51 -13.39 6.63
N ILE A 27 -8.36 -13.23 7.26
CA ILE A 27 -7.22 -12.47 6.71
C ILE A 27 -6.77 -13.11 5.38
N MET A 28 -6.56 -14.42 5.35
CA MET A 28 -6.16 -15.12 4.12
C MET A 28 -7.22 -14.99 3.02
N GLY A 29 -8.50 -15.13 3.36
CA GLY A 29 -9.60 -14.95 2.42
C GLY A 29 -9.58 -13.57 1.79
N THR A 30 -9.42 -12.51 2.60
CA THR A 30 -9.32 -11.13 2.11
C THR A 30 -8.08 -10.92 1.25
N VAL A 31 -6.92 -11.47 1.63
CA VAL A 31 -5.68 -11.38 0.84
C VAL A 31 -5.82 -12.07 -0.51
N VAL A 32 -6.43 -13.26 -0.56
CA VAL A 32 -6.67 -13.98 -1.82
C VAL A 32 -7.59 -13.16 -2.73
N ILE A 33 -8.68 -12.60 -2.19
CA ILE A 33 -9.59 -11.74 -2.95
C ILE A 33 -8.85 -10.51 -3.50
N ALA A 34 -8.03 -9.85 -2.69
CA ALA A 34 -7.22 -8.71 -3.11
C ALA A 34 -6.22 -9.08 -4.22
N GLN A 35 -5.58 -10.24 -4.13
CA GLN A 35 -4.68 -10.73 -5.17
C GLN A 35 -5.42 -11.07 -6.47
N LEU A 36 -6.60 -11.70 -6.40
CA LEU A 36 -7.43 -11.95 -7.57
C LEU A 36 -7.86 -10.65 -8.27
N LEU A 37 -8.27 -9.64 -7.50
CA LEU A 37 -8.56 -8.30 -8.02
C LEU A 37 -7.32 -7.67 -8.69
N GLY A 38 -6.15 -7.83 -8.07
CA GLY A 38 -4.87 -7.40 -8.64
C GLY A 38 -4.54 -8.08 -9.98
N LEU A 39 -4.78 -9.38 -10.08
CA LEU A 39 -4.61 -10.14 -11.33
C LEU A 39 -5.59 -9.71 -12.41
N VAL A 40 -6.87 -9.48 -12.06
CA VAL A 40 -7.87 -8.94 -12.99
C VAL A 40 -7.44 -7.56 -13.48
N ARG A 41 -6.99 -6.67 -12.59
CA ARG A 41 -6.44 -5.36 -12.96
C ARG A 41 -5.29 -5.48 -13.96
N GLN A 42 -4.33 -6.38 -13.71
CA GLN A 42 -3.22 -6.60 -14.61
C GLN A 42 -3.67 -7.11 -15.98
N ARG A 43 -4.61 -8.06 -16.03
CA ARG A 43 -5.18 -8.56 -17.29
C ARG A 43 -5.91 -7.47 -18.06
N LEU A 44 -6.67 -6.61 -17.39
CA LEU A 44 -7.35 -5.48 -18.03
C LEU A 44 -6.36 -4.48 -18.59
N LEU A 45 -5.29 -4.15 -17.86
CA LEU A 45 -4.23 -3.26 -18.35
C LEU A 45 -3.56 -3.81 -19.61
N VAL A 46 -3.23 -5.11 -19.64
CA VAL A 46 -2.66 -5.76 -20.82
C VAL A 46 -3.68 -5.81 -21.98
N ALA A 47 -4.96 -6.05 -21.71
CA ALA A 47 -5.99 -6.10 -22.74
C ALA A 47 -6.26 -4.73 -23.39
N ILE A 48 -6.21 -3.65 -22.60
CA ILE A 48 -6.49 -2.28 -23.08
C ILE A 48 -5.25 -1.67 -23.76
N PHE A 49 -4.08 -1.79 -23.14
CA PHE A 49 -2.85 -1.14 -23.61
C PHE A 49 -1.97 -2.06 -24.47
N GLY A 50 -2.26 -3.35 -24.53
CA GLY A 50 -1.42 -4.34 -25.22
C GLY A 50 -0.02 -4.49 -24.63
N ALA A 51 0.87 -5.17 -25.35
CA ALA A 51 2.31 -5.16 -25.09
C ALA A 51 2.95 -3.83 -25.57
N SER A 52 2.36 -2.69 -25.20
CA SER A 52 2.89 -1.38 -25.57
C SER A 52 3.98 -0.93 -24.60
N ASN A 53 4.93 -0.14 -25.12
CA ASN A 53 5.96 0.50 -24.30
C ASN A 53 5.37 1.38 -23.20
N ILE A 54 4.15 1.91 -23.38
CA ILE A 54 3.44 2.76 -22.42
C ILE A 54 3.09 1.97 -21.15
N LEU A 55 2.62 0.72 -21.29
CA LEU A 55 2.33 -0.13 -20.15
C LEU A 55 3.60 -0.44 -19.35
N GLY A 56 4.71 -0.71 -20.04
CA GLY A 56 6.02 -0.90 -19.41
C GLY A 56 6.46 0.32 -18.60
N VAL A 57 6.25 1.53 -19.14
CA VAL A 57 6.54 2.80 -18.46
C VAL A 57 5.66 3.00 -17.23
N TYR A 58 4.36 2.71 -17.31
CA TYR A 58 3.44 2.80 -16.17
C TYR A 58 3.79 1.81 -15.06
N LEU A 59 4.07 0.55 -15.41
CA LEU A 59 4.47 -0.46 -14.43
C LEU A 59 5.81 -0.14 -13.79
N ALA A 60 6.73 0.49 -14.52
CA ALA A 60 8.02 0.92 -13.98
C ALA A 60 7.87 2.14 -13.05
N SER A 61 6.98 3.09 -13.37
CA SER A 61 6.81 4.31 -12.58
C SER A 61 6.23 4.06 -11.19
N SER A 62 5.46 2.99 -10.99
CA SER A 62 4.91 2.65 -9.66
C SER A 62 5.87 1.88 -8.76
N ARG A 63 6.84 1.14 -9.31
CA ARG A 63 7.71 0.24 -8.52
C ARG A 63 8.44 0.92 -7.37
N LEU A 64 9.03 2.08 -7.63
CA LEU A 64 9.85 2.77 -6.64
C LEU A 64 9.00 3.38 -5.51
N PRO A 65 7.91 4.11 -5.81
CA PRO A 65 6.90 4.49 -4.81
C PRO A 65 6.38 3.29 -3.99
N ASP A 66 5.89 2.25 -4.69
CA ASP A 66 5.33 1.04 -4.07
C ASP A 66 6.32 0.37 -3.10
N PHE A 67 7.60 0.29 -3.48
CA PHE A 67 8.65 -0.29 -2.66
C PHE A 67 8.87 0.48 -1.35
N LEU A 68 8.90 1.82 -1.41
CA LEU A 68 9.10 2.65 -0.22
C LEU A 68 7.90 2.60 0.72
N PHE A 69 6.70 2.62 0.15
CA PHE A 69 5.46 2.43 0.87
C PHE A 69 5.46 1.09 1.61
N GLN A 70 5.84 0.01 0.92
CA GLN A 70 5.92 -1.33 1.50
C GLN A 70 7.01 -1.43 2.57
N LEU A 71 8.16 -0.77 2.40
CA LEU A 71 9.23 -0.73 3.40
C LEU A 71 8.77 -0.08 4.71
N ILE A 72 8.01 1.02 4.62
CA ILE A 72 7.52 1.73 5.81
C ILE A 72 6.41 0.95 6.51
N ILE A 73 5.45 0.38 5.77
CA ILE A 73 4.33 -0.37 6.36
C ILE A 73 4.76 -1.75 6.87
N ALA A 74 5.43 -2.55 6.04
CA ALA A 74 5.81 -3.91 6.39
C ALA A 74 7.04 -3.94 7.32
N GLY A 75 8.02 -3.09 7.06
CA GLY A 75 9.28 -3.05 7.80
C GLY A 75 9.16 -2.28 9.11
N ALA A 76 8.99 -0.96 9.03
CA ALA A 76 9.08 -0.09 10.20
C ALA A 76 7.84 -0.16 11.11
N LEU A 77 6.65 -0.10 10.50
CA LEU A 77 5.41 -0.09 11.28
C LEU A 77 5.12 -1.49 11.81
N SER A 78 4.92 -2.50 10.97
CA SER A 78 4.40 -3.79 11.43
C SER A 78 5.32 -4.56 12.40
N SER A 79 6.64 -4.54 12.20
CA SER A 79 7.57 -5.35 13.00
C SER A 79 7.75 -4.85 14.44
N ALA A 80 7.70 -3.53 14.65
CA ALA A 80 7.87 -2.91 15.97
C ALA A 80 6.52 -2.50 16.59
N PHE A 81 5.55 -2.07 15.78
CA PHE A 81 4.26 -1.59 16.27
C PHE A 81 3.42 -2.69 16.90
N ILE A 82 3.19 -3.79 16.18
CA ILE A 82 2.28 -4.86 16.60
C ILE A 82 2.66 -5.43 17.98
N PRO A 83 3.91 -5.88 18.22
CA PRO A 83 4.26 -6.47 19.51
C PRO A 83 4.14 -5.48 20.66
N VAL A 84 4.60 -4.24 20.46
CA VAL A 84 4.56 -3.21 21.52
C VAL A 84 3.12 -2.78 21.79
N PHE A 85 2.30 -2.57 20.76
CA PHE A 85 0.89 -2.22 20.91
C PHE A 85 0.10 -3.34 21.60
N SER A 86 0.34 -4.60 21.24
CA SER A 86 -0.24 -5.77 21.91
C SER A 86 0.18 -5.86 23.38
N GLU A 87 1.41 -5.50 23.72
CA GLU A 87 1.88 -5.47 25.11
C GLU A 87 1.16 -4.41 25.94
N TYR A 88 0.97 -3.20 25.41
CA TYR A 88 0.21 -2.14 26.09
C TYR A 88 -1.26 -2.54 26.30
N LEU A 89 -1.89 -3.18 25.31
CA LEU A 89 -3.25 -3.71 25.45
C LEU A 89 -3.34 -4.81 26.52
N GLY A 90 -2.35 -5.70 26.60
CA GLY A 90 -2.29 -6.77 27.60
C GLY A 90 -2.15 -6.24 29.03
N LYS A 91 -1.67 -5.01 29.21
CA LYS A 91 -1.55 -4.30 30.50
C LYS A 91 -2.75 -3.38 30.81
N ASP A 92 -3.84 -3.48 30.04
CA ASP A 92 -5.04 -2.64 30.12
C ASP A 92 -4.79 -1.12 29.94
N LYS A 93 -3.63 -0.73 29.38
CA LYS A 93 -3.24 0.67 29.13
C LYS A 93 -3.70 1.15 27.76
N LYS A 94 -5.02 1.15 27.53
CA LYS A 94 -5.62 1.46 26.22
C LYS A 94 -5.31 2.87 25.71
N GLU A 95 -5.27 3.85 26.59
CA GLU A 95 -4.93 5.24 26.23
C GLU A 95 -3.48 5.38 25.78
N ASP A 96 -2.55 4.74 26.51
CA ASP A 96 -1.13 4.76 26.15
C ASP A 96 -0.87 4.02 24.83
N ALA A 97 -1.56 2.90 24.60
CA ALA A 97 -1.53 2.19 23.32
C ALA A 97 -1.98 3.09 22.16
N CYS A 98 -3.08 3.82 22.34
CA CYS A 98 -3.62 4.73 21.34
C CYS A 98 -2.67 5.91 21.07
N ARG A 99 -2.07 6.50 22.11
CA ARG A 99 -1.07 7.57 21.97
C ARG A 99 0.18 7.10 21.23
N MET A 100 0.68 5.92 21.57
CA MET A 100 1.81 5.29 20.89
C MET A 100 1.50 5.05 19.40
N GLY A 101 0.35 4.45 19.09
CA GLY A 101 -0.06 4.21 17.71
C GLY A 101 -0.21 5.49 16.91
N SER A 102 -0.86 6.51 17.48
CA SER A 102 -0.97 7.82 16.86
C SER A 102 0.39 8.46 16.61
N SER A 103 1.31 8.36 17.57
CA SER A 103 2.67 8.91 17.44
C SER A 103 3.46 8.22 16.33
N LEU A 104 3.34 6.89 16.22
CA LEU A 104 4.01 6.12 15.18
C LEU A 104 3.42 6.37 13.80
N LEU A 105 2.11 6.50 13.68
CA LEU A 105 1.45 6.87 12.41
C LEU A 105 1.91 8.25 11.95
N VAL A 106 1.93 9.24 12.85
CA VAL A 106 2.43 10.59 12.52
C VAL A 106 3.90 10.56 12.14
N MET A 107 4.74 9.81 12.87
CA MET A 107 6.16 9.69 12.53
C MET A 107 6.38 8.99 11.20
N GLY A 108 5.64 7.92 10.91
CA GLY A 108 5.64 7.23 9.63
C GLY A 108 5.20 8.15 8.48
N LEU A 109 4.15 8.95 8.69
CA LEU A 109 3.67 9.94 7.73
C LEU A 109 4.71 11.02 7.45
N ILE A 110 5.42 11.53 8.47
CA ILE A 110 6.48 12.52 8.32
C ILE A 110 7.64 11.94 7.51
N ILE A 111 8.12 10.75 7.88
CA ILE A 111 9.23 10.07 7.18
C ILE A 111 8.84 9.79 5.73
N PHE A 112 7.65 9.23 5.50
CA PHE A 112 7.16 8.95 4.16
C PHE A 112 7.03 10.23 3.35
N SER A 113 6.43 11.30 3.91
CA SER A 113 6.28 12.58 3.21
C SER A 113 7.62 13.18 2.81
N PHE A 114 8.63 13.10 3.70
CA PHE A 114 9.97 13.58 3.41
C PHE A 114 10.62 12.80 2.25
N VAL A 115 10.56 11.46 2.29
CA VAL A 115 11.12 10.61 1.24
C VAL A 115 10.36 10.77 -0.09
N SER A 116 9.03 10.86 -0.03
CA SER A 116 8.16 11.11 -1.18
C SER A 116 8.43 12.47 -1.83
N LEU A 117 8.71 13.51 -1.04
CA LEU A 117 9.11 14.82 -1.56
C LEU A 117 10.45 14.74 -2.30
N LEU A 118 11.43 14.03 -1.73
CA LEU A 118 12.72 13.78 -2.38
C LEU A 118 12.52 13.05 -3.72
N LEU A 119 11.74 11.98 -3.74
CA LEU A 119 11.40 11.29 -4.98
C LEU A 119 10.68 12.18 -5.99
N PHE A 120 9.76 13.03 -5.55
CA PHE A 120 9.02 13.91 -6.44
C PHE A 120 9.93 14.90 -7.18
N ILE A 121 10.89 15.48 -6.45
CA ILE A 121 11.88 16.43 -6.99
C ILE A 121 12.86 15.70 -7.91
N PHE A 122 13.41 14.57 -7.44
CA PHE A 122 14.42 13.78 -8.17
C PHE A 122 13.82 12.70 -9.09
N ALA A 123 12.51 12.75 -9.36
CA ALA A 123 11.80 11.80 -10.22
C ALA A 123 12.51 11.52 -11.56
N PRO A 124 12.96 12.52 -12.34
CA PRO A 124 13.65 12.24 -13.61
C PRO A 124 14.99 11.51 -13.42
N PHE A 125 15.70 11.77 -12.32
CA PHE A 125 16.95 11.09 -11.99
C PHE A 125 16.70 9.61 -11.67
N PHE A 126 15.74 9.33 -10.80
CA PHE A 126 15.37 7.96 -10.44
C PHE A 126 14.78 7.18 -11.62
N SER A 127 13.96 7.82 -12.46
CA SER A 127 13.44 7.18 -13.68
C SER A 127 14.56 6.77 -14.64
N LYS A 128 15.57 7.62 -14.83
CA LYS A 128 16.74 7.31 -15.67
C LYS A 128 17.59 6.17 -15.08
N LEU A 129 17.73 6.13 -13.75
CA LEU A 129 18.49 5.09 -13.05
C LEU A 129 17.78 3.73 -13.09
N MET A 130 16.45 3.72 -12.92
CA MET A 130 15.65 2.50 -12.89
C MET A 130 15.44 1.88 -14.27
N ALA A 131 15.37 2.70 -15.32
CA ALA A 131 15.11 2.25 -16.69
C ALA A 131 16.05 2.94 -17.70
N PRO A 132 17.37 2.64 -17.67
CA PRO A 132 18.33 3.26 -18.58
C PRO A 132 18.11 2.88 -20.06
N GLY A 133 17.37 1.80 -20.33
CA GLY A 133 17.02 1.35 -21.68
C GLY A 133 15.80 2.04 -22.30
N PHE A 134 15.15 2.98 -21.59
CA PHE A 134 14.00 3.72 -22.10
C PHE A 134 14.42 4.96 -22.91
N SER A 135 13.59 5.35 -23.87
CA SER A 135 13.81 6.60 -24.61
C SER A 135 13.64 7.81 -23.68
N LEU A 136 14.19 8.97 -24.07
CA LEU A 136 14.05 10.21 -23.29
C LEU A 136 12.57 10.59 -23.04
N ASP A 137 11.71 10.37 -24.02
CA ASP A 137 10.26 10.62 -23.92
C ASP A 137 9.58 9.64 -22.94
N GLN A 138 10.03 8.38 -22.89
CA GLN A 138 9.53 7.40 -21.94
C GLN A 138 9.97 7.71 -20.51
N ILE A 139 11.20 8.21 -20.33
CA ILE A 139 11.72 8.62 -19.03
C ILE A 139 10.95 9.85 -18.51
N SER A 140 10.65 10.82 -19.37
CA SER A 140 9.87 12.01 -18.98
C SER A 140 8.42 11.65 -18.62
N LEU A 141 7.82 10.72 -19.37
CA LEU A 141 6.50 10.16 -19.04
C LEU A 141 6.55 9.38 -17.71
N MET A 142 7.56 8.53 -17.51
CA MET A 142 7.75 7.76 -16.27
C MET A 142 7.85 8.69 -15.06
N ALA A 143 8.64 9.76 -15.16
CA ALA A 143 8.79 10.74 -14.09
C ALA A 143 7.47 11.46 -13.77
N SER A 144 6.69 11.79 -14.80
CA SER A 144 5.38 12.43 -14.64
C SER A 144 4.37 11.50 -13.95
N LEU A 145 4.33 10.22 -14.36
CA LEU A 145 3.48 9.21 -13.72
C LEU A 145 3.91 8.92 -12.29
N MET A 146 5.22 8.83 -12.03
CA MET A 146 5.77 8.61 -10.69
C MET A 146 5.33 9.72 -9.73
N ARG A 147 5.38 10.99 -10.17
CA ARG A 147 4.88 12.12 -9.38
C ARG A 147 3.40 11.99 -9.03
N ILE A 148 2.57 11.55 -9.97
CA ILE A 148 1.13 11.34 -9.73
C ILE A 148 0.91 10.21 -8.71
N ILE A 149 1.64 9.11 -8.84
CA ILE A 149 1.53 7.94 -7.96
C ILE A 149 1.93 8.29 -6.53
N ILE A 150 3.05 9.00 -6.35
CA ILE A 150 3.53 9.45 -5.03
C ILE A 150 2.47 10.31 -4.33
N LEU A 151 1.80 11.21 -5.06
CA LEU A 151 0.71 12.00 -4.48
C LEU A 151 -0.45 11.11 -4.03
N GLY A 152 -0.80 10.08 -4.82
CA GLY A 152 -1.83 9.11 -4.45
C GLY A 152 -1.49 8.31 -3.19
N GLU A 153 -0.24 7.88 -3.04
CA GLU A 153 0.22 7.14 -1.85
C GLU A 153 0.19 7.99 -0.59
N LEU A 154 0.49 9.29 -0.69
CA LEU A 154 0.35 10.21 0.45
C LEU A 154 -1.09 10.27 0.97
N PHE A 155 -2.07 10.35 0.07
CA PHE A 155 -3.48 10.29 0.47
C PHE A 155 -3.85 8.96 1.12
N PHE A 156 -3.31 7.85 0.60
CA PHE A 156 -3.58 6.52 1.16
C PHE A 156 -3.05 6.37 2.59
N ILE A 157 -1.85 6.89 2.89
CA ILE A 157 -1.28 6.85 4.25
C ILE A 157 -2.10 7.69 5.21
N ILE A 158 -2.56 8.87 4.80
CA ILE A 158 -3.39 9.73 5.66
C ILE A 158 -4.74 9.07 5.96
N ALA A 159 -5.26 8.27 5.03
CA ALA A 159 -6.54 7.57 5.18
C ALA A 159 -6.46 6.28 6.03
N THR A 160 -5.25 5.76 6.28
CA THR A 160 -5.02 4.48 6.99
C THR A 160 -4.74 4.71 8.47
#